data_AF-X1IQI6-F1
#
_entry.id   AF-X1IQI6-F1
#
_cell.length_a   1.000
_cell.length_b   1.000
_cell.length_c   1.000
_cell.angle_alpha   90.00
_cell.angle_beta   90.00
_cell.angle_gamma   90.00
#
_symmetry.space_group_name_H-M   'P 1'
#
loop_
_entity.id
_entity.type
_entity.pdbx_description
1 polymer ?
#
loop_
_entity_poly.entity_id
_entity_poly.type
_entity_poly.pdbx_seq_one_letter_code
_entity_poly.pdbx_strand_id
1 'polypeptide(L)'
;QYAVHIGGQELGMHDPKLRSSFRPDAPAAARYQMDATPGRHTQGFGPSGFQGHVVNAAGLCSFGYFAAEPAKYIAGFMSAVTGWDRSMDELLKAGERVATMRHVFNLREGINPLELKIHSRIIGRPPQEEGPLANVTADIEAQNYWNLGALDWDRVTTKPSKKKLQELGLEDVAKELWP
;
A
#
# COMPACT_ATOMS: atom_id res chain seq x y z
N GLN A 1 2.57 -18.54 18.95
CA GLN A 1 1.35 -18.01 19.60
C GLN A 1 1.46 -16.52 19.92
N TYR A 2 2.56 -16.05 20.49
CA TYR A 2 2.70 -14.64 20.89
C TYR A 2 3.48 -13.75 19.91
N ALA A 3 4.12 -14.35 18.90
CA ALA A 3 4.73 -13.61 17.80
C ALA A 3 3.64 -13.14 16.82
N VAL A 4 3.23 -11.88 16.95
CA VAL A 4 2.17 -11.28 16.12
C VAL A 4 2.82 -10.51 14.97
N HIS A 5 2.84 -11.13 13.79
CA HIS A 5 3.52 -10.60 12.60
C HIS A 5 2.77 -10.97 11.32
N ILE A 6 3.19 -10.37 10.20
CA ILE A 6 2.82 -10.80 8.84
C ILE A 6 4.12 -11.14 8.11
N GLY A 7 4.27 -12.39 7.68
CA GLY A 7 5.45 -12.79 6.91
C GLY A 7 6.80 -12.62 7.63
N GLY A 8 6.81 -12.59 8.96
CA GLY A 8 8.00 -12.35 9.79
C GLY A 8 8.19 -10.89 10.24
N GLN A 9 7.38 -9.95 9.77
CA GLN A 9 7.47 -8.53 10.11
C GLN A 9 6.43 -8.12 11.17
N GLU A 10 6.88 -7.49 12.26
CA GLU A 10 6.01 -6.97 13.32
C GLU A 10 5.07 -5.88 12.80
N LEU A 11 3.92 -5.75 13.46
CA LEU A 11 2.96 -4.69 13.15
C LEU A 11 3.38 -3.35 13.73
N GLY A 12 3.02 -2.29 13.00
CA GLY A 12 2.99 -0.93 13.53
C GLY A 12 1.91 -0.71 14.59
N MET A 13 1.91 0.50 15.16
CA MET A 13 1.19 0.86 16.40
C MET A 13 -0.35 0.84 16.35
N HIS A 14 -1.00 0.60 15.21
CA HIS A 14 -2.48 0.64 15.12
C HIS A 14 -3.09 -0.75 14.92
N ASP A 15 -4.25 -0.98 15.54
CA ASP A 15 -5.06 -2.18 15.32
C ASP A 15 -5.68 -2.15 13.91
N PRO A 16 -5.35 -3.11 13.01
CA PRO A 16 -5.82 -3.07 11.62
C PRO A 16 -7.32 -3.30 11.44
N LYS A 17 -8.03 -3.73 12.50
CA LYS A 17 -9.50 -3.86 12.50
C LYS A 17 -10.20 -2.51 12.60
N LEU A 18 -9.51 -1.47 13.07
CA LEU A 18 -10.07 -0.13 13.17
C LEU A 18 -10.00 0.58 11.80
N ARG A 19 -11.17 0.80 11.19
CA ARG A 19 -11.28 1.66 10.00
C ARG A 19 -11.13 3.13 10.43
N SER A 20 -10.30 3.88 9.69
CA SER A 20 -10.08 5.30 9.98
C SER A 20 -11.31 6.13 9.64
N SER A 21 -11.78 6.95 10.57
CA SER A 21 -12.85 7.93 10.30
C SER A 21 -12.43 9.00 9.28
N PHE A 22 -11.13 9.28 9.15
CA PHE A 22 -10.61 10.27 8.20
C PHE A 22 -10.44 9.71 6.78
N ARG A 23 -10.30 8.39 6.65
CA ARG A 23 -10.17 7.69 5.36
C ARG A 23 -10.98 6.39 5.39
N PRO A 24 -12.32 6.48 5.41
CA PRO A 24 -13.19 5.31 5.57
C PRO A 24 -13.01 4.31 4.42
N ASP A 25 -12.71 4.80 3.22
CA ASP A 25 -12.56 3.99 2.00
C ASP A 25 -11.16 3.38 1.83
N ALA A 26 -10.19 3.79 2.65
CA ALA A 26 -8.85 3.22 2.58
C ALA A 26 -8.82 1.83 3.24
N PRO A 27 -8.08 0.86 2.65
CA PRO A 27 -7.91 -0.46 3.25
C PRO A 27 -7.20 -0.36 4.60
N ALA A 28 -7.89 -0.74 5.68
CA ALA A 28 -7.35 -0.70 7.04
C ALA A 28 -6.41 -1.88 7.34
N ALA A 29 -6.81 -3.09 6.92
CA ALA A 29 -6.10 -4.34 7.19
C ALA A 29 -5.20 -4.77 6.04
N ALA A 30 -5.70 -4.68 4.79
CA ALA A 30 -4.94 -5.10 3.62
C ALA A 30 -3.64 -4.32 3.44
N ARG A 31 -3.56 -3.05 3.89
CA ARG A 31 -2.30 -2.27 3.84
C ARG A 31 -1.16 -2.90 4.65
N TYR A 32 -1.46 -3.65 5.71
CA TYR A 32 -0.45 -4.35 6.49
C TYR A 32 0.01 -5.64 5.82
N GLN A 33 -0.79 -6.22 4.94
CA GLN A 33 -0.42 -7.43 4.20
C GLN A 33 0.25 -7.11 2.87
N MET A 34 -0.31 -6.15 2.14
CA MET A 34 -0.07 -5.95 0.72
C MET A 34 1.00 -4.89 0.42
N ASP A 35 1.43 -4.08 1.39
CA ASP A 35 2.64 -3.26 1.17
C ASP A 35 3.85 -4.17 1.00
N ALA A 36 4.78 -3.79 0.10
CA ALA A 36 6.01 -4.54 -0.14
C ALA A 36 6.89 -4.72 1.12
N THR A 37 6.66 -3.89 2.15
CA THR A 37 7.16 -4.07 3.52
C THR A 37 5.96 -4.31 4.46
N PRO A 38 5.53 -5.57 4.70
CA PRO A 38 4.32 -5.88 5.47
C PRO A 38 4.41 -5.36 6.92
N GLY A 39 3.30 -5.35 7.65
CA GLY A 39 3.26 -4.87 9.04
C GLY A 39 3.33 -3.33 9.19
N ARG A 40 3.63 -2.57 8.13
CA ARG A 40 3.77 -1.11 8.18
C ARG A 40 2.44 -0.36 8.24
N HIS A 41 2.32 0.59 9.17
CA HIS A 41 1.11 1.41 9.32
C HIS A 41 1.16 2.78 8.63
N THR A 42 2.36 3.23 8.24
CA THR A 42 2.60 4.56 7.65
C THR A 42 2.49 4.56 6.12
N GLN A 43 2.03 3.47 5.51
CA GLN A 43 1.87 3.31 4.07
C GLN A 43 0.50 2.70 3.77
N GLY A 44 -0.10 3.12 2.65
CA GLY A 44 -1.38 2.58 2.17
C GLY A 44 -1.19 1.48 1.12
N PHE A 45 -2.29 0.82 0.78
CA PHE A 45 -2.38 -0.12 -0.34
C PHE A 45 -3.45 0.36 -1.33
N GLY A 46 -3.30 0.00 -2.61
CA GLY A 46 -4.12 0.52 -3.69
C GLY A 46 -3.84 2.01 -3.98
N PRO A 47 -4.73 2.68 -4.72
CA PRO A 47 -4.60 4.09 -5.06
C PRO A 47 -4.39 5.02 -3.85
N SER A 48 -4.93 4.65 -2.68
CA SER A 48 -4.76 5.40 -1.43
C SER A 48 -3.31 5.48 -0.91
N GLY A 49 -2.40 4.65 -1.44
CA GLY A 49 -0.99 4.59 -1.07
C GLY A 49 -0.04 5.44 -1.92
N PHE A 50 -0.45 5.88 -3.12
CA PHE A 50 0.47 6.49 -4.09
C PHE A 50 1.12 7.77 -3.58
N GLN A 51 0.34 8.64 -2.94
CA GLN A 51 0.84 9.88 -2.37
C GLN A 51 1.91 9.63 -1.29
N GLY A 52 1.76 8.55 -0.51
CA GLY A 52 2.78 8.14 0.46
C GLY A 52 4.12 7.84 -0.19
N HIS A 53 4.13 7.21 -1.37
CA HIS A 53 5.36 6.98 -2.12
C HIS A 53 5.98 8.27 -2.67
N VAL A 54 5.15 9.23 -3.11
CA VAL A 54 5.65 10.55 -3.54
C VAL A 54 6.35 11.27 -2.39
N VAL A 55 5.71 11.33 -1.21
CA VAL A 55 6.30 11.97 -0.01
C VAL A 55 7.63 11.32 0.36
N ASN A 56 7.68 9.98 0.40
CA ASN A 56 8.91 9.25 0.71
C ASN A 56 10.01 9.51 -0.33
N ALA A 57 9.69 9.47 -1.63
CA ALA A 57 10.65 9.68 -2.71
C ALA A 57 11.16 11.13 -2.78
N ALA A 58 10.33 12.11 -2.41
CA ALA A 58 10.70 13.51 -2.31
C ALA A 58 11.54 13.83 -1.05
N GLY A 59 11.75 12.87 -0.15
CA GLY A 59 12.49 13.07 1.10
C GLY A 59 11.75 13.92 2.14
N LEU A 60 10.42 14.04 2.00
CA LEU A 60 9.59 14.85 2.89
C LEU A 60 9.09 14.05 4.09
N CYS A 61 8.91 14.74 5.22
CA CYS A 61 8.31 14.13 6.41
C CYS A 61 6.78 13.96 6.22
N SER A 62 6.26 12.78 6.51
CA SER A 62 4.82 12.49 6.46
C SER A 62 4.00 13.33 7.43
N PHE A 63 4.58 13.86 8.52
CA PHE A 63 3.86 14.77 9.41
C PHE A 63 3.63 16.15 8.80
N GLY A 64 4.55 16.64 7.96
CA GLY A 64 4.32 17.84 7.17
C GLY A 64 3.13 17.68 6.22
N TYR A 65 2.93 16.45 5.72
CA TYR A 65 1.76 16.09 4.94
C TYR A 65 0.46 16.14 5.77
N PHE A 66 0.42 15.62 7.00
CA PHE A 66 -0.81 15.66 7.80
C PHE A 66 -1.18 17.04 8.33
N ALA A 67 -0.22 17.96 8.41
CA ALA A 67 -0.40 19.29 8.99
C ALA A 67 -0.77 20.38 7.97
N ALA A 68 -0.75 20.08 6.66
CA ALA A 68 -0.85 21.09 5.60
C ALA A 68 -1.67 20.59 4.39
N GLU A 69 -1.91 21.47 3.42
CA GLU A 69 -2.56 21.14 2.14
C GLU A 69 -1.58 20.38 1.23
N PRO A 70 -1.56 19.04 1.25
CA PRO A 70 -0.35 18.31 0.90
C PRO A 70 -0.13 18.26 -0.61
N ALA A 71 -1.21 18.21 -1.39
CA ALA A 71 -1.15 18.28 -2.84
C ALA A 71 -0.49 19.59 -3.31
N LYS A 72 -0.89 20.71 -2.71
CA LYS A 72 -0.32 22.03 -3.02
C LYS A 72 1.15 22.14 -2.64
N TYR A 73 1.52 21.71 -1.43
CA TYR A 73 2.88 21.88 -0.94
C TYR A 73 3.87 20.89 -1.54
N ILE A 74 3.49 19.63 -1.80
CA ILE A 74 4.39 18.66 -2.44
C ILE A 74 4.71 19.12 -3.87
N ALA A 75 3.70 19.38 -4.70
CA ALA A 75 3.93 19.83 -6.07
C ALA A 75 4.66 21.19 -6.10
N GLY A 76 4.26 22.12 -5.24
CA GLY A 76 4.88 23.44 -5.15
C GLY A 76 6.34 23.39 -4.74
N PHE A 77 6.69 22.63 -3.69
CA PHE A 77 8.09 22.49 -3.27
C PHE A 77 8.93 21.73 -4.29
N MET A 78 8.39 20.68 -4.90
CA MET A 78 9.10 19.97 -5.97
C MET A 78 9.43 20.92 -7.13
N SER A 79 8.43 21.65 -7.64
CA SER A 79 8.61 22.62 -8.72
C SER A 79 9.62 23.71 -8.35
N ALA A 80 9.50 24.29 -7.15
CA ALA A 80 10.39 25.36 -6.69
C ALA A 80 11.86 24.92 -6.51
N VAL A 81 12.10 23.69 -6.06
CA VAL A 81 13.46 23.20 -5.77
C VAL A 81 14.13 22.58 -6.99
N THR A 82 13.40 21.79 -7.79
CA THR A 82 13.97 21.04 -8.91
C THR A 82 13.76 21.69 -10.27
N GLY A 83 12.85 22.68 -10.35
CA GLY A 83 12.38 23.26 -11.60
C GLY A 83 11.44 22.34 -12.39
N TRP A 84 11.03 21.19 -11.85
CA TRP A 84 10.12 20.27 -12.52
C TRP A 84 8.68 20.63 -12.19
N ASP A 85 8.05 21.36 -13.09
CA ASP A 85 6.63 21.68 -12.98
C ASP A 85 5.78 20.47 -13.40
N ARG A 86 5.24 19.75 -12.42
CA ARG A 86 4.46 18.52 -12.60
C ARG A 86 3.12 18.65 -11.90
N SER A 87 2.08 18.18 -12.58
CA SER A 87 0.76 18.06 -11.99
C SER A 87 0.73 16.99 -10.88
N MET A 88 -0.25 17.08 -9.98
CA MET A 88 -0.45 16.06 -8.96
C MET A 88 -0.76 14.68 -9.56
N ASP A 89 -1.43 14.62 -10.70
CA ASP A 89 -1.72 13.34 -11.38
C ASP A 89 -0.43 12.68 -11.90
N GLU A 90 0.50 13.46 -12.45
CA GLU A 90 1.83 12.95 -12.84
C GLU A 90 2.62 12.44 -11.63
N LEU A 91 2.54 13.15 -10.50
CA LEU A 91 3.19 12.74 -9.25
C LEU A 91 2.55 11.46 -8.68
N LEU A 92 1.22 11.35 -8.66
CA LEU A 92 0.52 10.15 -8.22
C LEU A 92 0.81 8.95 -9.13
N LYS A 93 0.92 9.15 -10.45
CA LYS A 93 1.37 8.12 -11.39
C LYS A 93 2.81 7.67 -11.11
N ALA A 94 3.70 8.60 -10.70
CA ALA A 94 5.02 8.22 -10.22
C ALA A 94 4.96 7.42 -8.90
N GLY A 95 4.04 7.77 -7.99
CA GLY A 95 3.76 6.99 -6.78
C GLY A 95 3.27 5.57 -7.07
N GLU A 96 2.37 5.40 -8.05
CA GLU A 96 1.91 4.09 -8.54
C GLU A 96 3.06 3.28 -9.15
N ARG A 97 3.93 3.91 -9.94
CA ARG A 97 5.15 3.28 -10.48
C ARG A 97 6.06 2.77 -9.37
N VAL A 98 6.31 3.58 -8.34
CA VAL A 98 7.13 3.18 -7.19
C VAL A 98 6.48 2.03 -6.40
N ALA A 99 5.17 2.10 -6.16
CA ALA A 99 4.43 1.01 -5.49
C ALA A 99 4.59 -0.30 -6.26
N THR A 100 4.36 -0.25 -7.58
CA THR A 100 4.42 -1.40 -8.47
C THR A 100 5.83 -1.97 -8.54
N MET A 101 6.85 -1.12 -8.66
CA MET A 101 8.26 -1.54 -8.70
C MET A 101 8.68 -2.30 -7.43
N ARG A 102 8.30 -1.79 -6.25
CA ARG A 102 8.57 -2.48 -4.97
C ARG A 102 7.88 -3.84 -4.90
N HIS A 103 6.65 -3.92 -5.40
CA HIS A 103 5.87 -5.16 -5.40
C HIS A 103 6.44 -6.21 -6.36
N VAL A 104 6.76 -5.83 -7.60
CA VAL A 104 7.33 -6.77 -8.59
C VAL A 104 8.71 -7.26 -8.19
N PHE A 105 9.50 -6.47 -7.45
CA PHE A 105 10.73 -6.96 -6.83
C PHE A 105 10.45 -8.15 -5.91
N ASN A 106 9.48 -8.03 -5.00
CA ASN A 106 9.09 -9.14 -4.12
C ASN A 106 8.56 -10.35 -4.91
N LEU A 107 7.78 -10.12 -5.96
CA LEU A 107 7.31 -11.22 -6.83
C LEU A 107 8.46 -11.96 -7.51
N ARG A 108 9.49 -11.24 -7.98
CA ARG A 108 10.69 -11.85 -8.57
C ARG A 108 11.40 -12.76 -7.55
N GLU A 109 11.43 -12.34 -6.28
CA GLU A 109 11.97 -13.14 -5.18
C GLU A 109 11.02 -14.25 -4.68
N GLY A 110 9.88 -14.48 -5.37
CA GLY A 110 8.93 -15.54 -5.04
C GLY A 110 7.97 -15.21 -3.90
N ILE A 111 7.87 -13.94 -3.51
CA ILE A 111 7.00 -13.49 -2.42
C ILE A 111 5.69 -12.94 -2.98
N ASN A 112 4.65 -13.76 -2.95
CA ASN A 112 3.26 -13.31 -3.17
C ASN A 112 2.65 -12.86 -1.81
N PRO A 113 2.25 -11.59 -1.64
CA PRO A 113 1.72 -11.11 -0.36
C PRO A 113 0.42 -11.81 0.07
N LEU A 114 -0.35 -12.39 -0.87
CA LEU A 114 -1.54 -13.17 -0.54
C LEU A 114 -1.22 -14.49 0.19
N GLU A 115 0.00 -15.02 0.01
CA GLU A 115 0.46 -16.27 0.62
C GLU A 115 1.16 -16.05 1.98
N LEU A 116 1.36 -14.79 2.39
CA LEU A 116 2.00 -14.48 3.66
C LEU A 116 1.13 -14.94 4.82
N LYS A 117 1.75 -15.66 5.77
CA LYS A 117 1.08 -16.03 7.02
C LYS A 117 0.74 -14.77 7.82
N ILE A 118 -0.56 -14.56 8.04
CA ILE A 118 -1.10 -13.49 8.88
C ILE A 118 -1.45 -14.07 10.24
N HIS A 119 -0.92 -13.49 11.31
CA HIS A 119 -1.34 -13.87 12.65
C HIS A 119 -2.83 -13.51 12.87
N SER A 120 -3.65 -14.47 13.31
CA SER A 120 -5.11 -14.31 13.28
C SER A 120 -5.66 -13.19 14.17
N ARG A 121 -4.94 -12.82 15.24
CA ARG A 121 -5.21 -11.62 16.08
C ARG A 121 -5.31 -10.32 15.28
N ILE A 122 -4.54 -10.21 14.18
CA ILE A 122 -4.45 -9.01 13.34
C ILE A 122 -5.79 -8.71 12.68
N ILE A 123 -6.47 -9.76 12.20
CA ILE A 123 -7.74 -9.68 11.48
C ILE A 123 -8.94 -10.10 12.33
N GLY A 124 -8.70 -10.49 13.60
CA GLY A 124 -9.75 -10.87 14.54
C GLY A 124 -10.41 -12.21 14.19
N ARG A 125 -9.62 -13.27 13.98
CA ARG A 125 -10.16 -14.63 13.76
C ARG A 125 -9.63 -15.63 14.80
N PRO A 126 -10.38 -15.95 15.87
CA PRO A 126 -11.66 -15.38 16.28
C PRO A 126 -11.54 -13.91 16.72
N PRO A 127 -12.65 -13.15 16.76
CA PRO A 127 -12.64 -11.78 17.26
C PRO A 127 -12.31 -11.74 18.76
N GLN A 128 -11.90 -10.56 19.23
CA GLN A 128 -11.77 -10.32 20.67
C GLN A 128 -13.17 -10.17 21.30
N GLU A 129 -13.33 -10.59 22.55
CA GLU A 129 -14.64 -10.57 23.25
C GLU A 129 -14.90 -9.26 24.00
N GLU A 130 -13.85 -8.45 24.24
CA GLU A 130 -13.92 -7.22 25.03
C GLU A 130 -13.18 -6.03 24.38
N GLY A 131 -13.41 -4.82 24.93
CA GLY A 131 -12.82 -3.58 24.47
C GLY A 131 -13.55 -2.91 23.29
N PRO A 132 -13.06 -1.75 22.80
CA PRO A 132 -13.75 -0.97 21.75
C PRO A 132 -13.89 -1.67 20.39
N LEU A 133 -13.10 -2.73 20.16
CA LEU A 133 -13.13 -3.56 18.95
C LEU A 133 -13.66 -4.97 19.23
N ALA A 134 -14.38 -5.18 20.33
CA ALA A 134 -15.04 -6.44 20.63
C ALA A 134 -15.94 -6.89 19.46
N ASN A 135 -15.90 -8.17 19.13
CA ASN A 135 -16.67 -8.79 18.05
C ASN A 135 -16.38 -8.26 16.63
N VAL A 136 -15.30 -7.49 16.44
CA VAL A 136 -14.89 -6.99 15.12
C VAL A 136 -13.92 -7.96 14.45
N THR A 137 -14.15 -8.22 13.16
CA THR A 137 -13.21 -8.90 12.26
C THR A 137 -12.92 -8.01 11.05
N ALA A 138 -11.69 -8.07 10.54
CA ALA A 138 -11.35 -7.37 9.30
C ALA A 138 -11.65 -8.28 8.09
N ASP A 139 -12.42 -7.77 7.14
CA ASP A 139 -12.59 -8.38 5.83
C ASP A 139 -11.38 -8.00 4.94
N ILE A 140 -10.27 -8.71 5.16
CA ILE A 140 -9.02 -8.46 4.45
C ILE A 140 -9.09 -8.96 3.01
N GLU A 141 -9.83 -10.04 2.76
CA GLU A 141 -10.01 -10.63 1.44
C GLU A 141 -10.75 -9.68 0.50
N ALA A 142 -11.85 -9.05 0.95
CA ALA A 142 -12.53 -8.05 0.14
C ALA A 142 -11.62 -6.83 -0.10
N GLN A 143 -10.91 -6.35 0.92
CA GLN A 143 -9.98 -5.23 0.76
C GLN A 143 -8.89 -5.55 -0.27
N ASN A 144 -8.31 -6.76 -0.24
CA ASN A 144 -7.35 -7.23 -1.23
C ASN A 144 -7.97 -7.27 -2.62
N TYR A 145 -9.13 -7.92 -2.77
CA TYR A 145 -9.82 -8.12 -4.05
C TYR A 145 -10.10 -6.81 -4.79
N TRP A 146 -10.64 -5.81 -4.08
CA TRP A 146 -11.01 -4.52 -4.67
C TRP A 146 -9.79 -3.68 -5.01
N ASN A 147 -8.79 -3.62 -4.14
CA ASN A 147 -7.59 -2.81 -4.39
C ASN A 147 -6.69 -3.44 -5.46
N LEU A 148 -6.56 -4.78 -5.52
CA LEU A 148 -5.88 -5.45 -6.64
C LEU A 148 -6.56 -5.13 -7.97
N GLY A 149 -7.91 -5.17 -8.00
CA GLY A 149 -8.66 -4.78 -9.19
C GLY A 149 -8.44 -3.30 -9.59
N ALA A 150 -8.42 -2.39 -8.62
CA ALA A 150 -8.16 -0.97 -8.88
C ALA A 150 -6.74 -0.70 -9.40
N LEU A 151 -5.79 -1.56 -9.08
CA LEU A 151 -4.40 -1.51 -9.55
C LEU A 151 -4.19 -2.22 -10.90
N ASP A 152 -5.20 -2.92 -11.43
CA ASP A 152 -5.06 -3.85 -12.55
C ASP A 152 -3.99 -4.93 -12.28
N TRP A 153 -4.03 -5.48 -11.06
CA TRP A 153 -3.22 -6.61 -10.63
C TRP A 153 -4.07 -7.86 -10.52
N ASP A 154 -3.50 -9.00 -10.91
CA ASP A 154 -4.18 -10.29 -10.85
C ASP A 154 -4.53 -10.66 -9.40
N ARG A 155 -5.72 -11.21 -9.18
CA ARG A 155 -6.26 -11.42 -7.82
C ARG A 155 -5.77 -12.70 -7.14
N VAL A 156 -4.93 -13.48 -7.81
CA VAL A 156 -4.36 -14.73 -7.29
C VAL A 156 -2.84 -14.60 -7.21
N THR A 157 -2.21 -14.28 -8.33
CA THR A 157 -0.76 -14.15 -8.46
C THR A 157 -0.24 -12.79 -8.02
N THR A 158 -1.12 -11.78 -7.91
CA THR A 158 -0.78 -10.36 -7.67
C THR A 158 0.11 -9.73 -8.73
N LYS A 159 0.30 -10.39 -9.88
CA LYS A 159 1.06 -9.82 -11.00
C LYS A 159 0.31 -8.62 -11.58
N PRO A 160 0.95 -7.45 -11.70
CA PRO A 160 0.40 -6.35 -12.49
C PRO A 160 0.23 -6.79 -13.95
N SER A 161 -0.86 -6.38 -14.59
CA SER A 161 -1.08 -6.70 -16.00
C SER A 161 0.05 -6.15 -16.88
N LYS A 162 0.33 -6.79 -18.01
CA LYS A 162 1.32 -6.31 -18.98
C LYS A 162 1.01 -4.88 -19.44
N LYS A 163 -0.28 -4.58 -19.66
CA LYS A 163 -0.78 -3.25 -20.02
C LYS A 163 -0.45 -2.23 -18.94
N LYS A 164 -0.75 -2.54 -17.67
CA LYS A 164 -0.46 -1.65 -16.53
C LYS A 164 1.03 -1.34 -16.40
N LEU A 165 1.90 -2.34 -16.55
CA LEU A 165 3.35 -2.13 -16.51
C LEU A 165 3.83 -1.18 -17.62
N GLN A 166 3.33 -1.34 -18.84
CA GLN A 166 3.63 -0.45 -19.96
C GLN A 166 3.07 0.97 -19.72
N GLU A 167 1.85 1.11 -19.20
CA GLU A 167 1.28 2.41 -18.85
C GLU A 167 2.12 3.17 -17.82
N LEU A 168 2.78 2.44 -16.92
CA LEU A 168 3.69 2.99 -15.91
C LEU A 168 5.10 3.25 -16.45
N GLY A 169 5.45 2.87 -17.68
CA GLY A 169 6.80 3.00 -18.23
C GLY A 169 7.79 2.02 -17.61
N LEU A 170 7.33 0.78 -17.38
CA LEU A 170 8.11 -0.34 -16.84
C LEU A 170 8.22 -1.46 -17.89
N GLU A 171 8.65 -1.11 -19.11
CA GLU A 171 8.69 -2.02 -20.26
C GLU A 171 9.66 -3.18 -20.08
N ASP A 172 10.78 -2.95 -19.39
CA ASP A 172 11.77 -3.97 -19.02
C ASP A 172 11.17 -5.00 -18.07
N VAL A 173 10.50 -4.55 -17.00
CA VAL A 173 9.77 -5.40 -16.07
C VAL A 173 8.62 -6.14 -16.76
N ALA A 174 7.92 -5.48 -17.67
CA ALA A 174 6.85 -6.11 -18.44
C ALA A 174 7.36 -7.28 -19.28
N LYS A 175 8.55 -7.17 -19.88
CA LYS A 175 9.19 -8.25 -20.64
C LYS A 175 9.62 -9.41 -19.73
N GLU A 176 10.16 -9.11 -18.56
CA GLU A 176 10.62 -10.13 -17.60
C GLU A 176 9.44 -10.89 -16.96
N LEU A 177 8.39 -10.19 -16.54
CA LEU A 177 7.27 -10.77 -15.80
C LEU A 177 6.25 -11.49 -16.72
N TRP A 178 6.18 -11.07 -17.98
CA TRP A 178 5.30 -11.59 -19.03
C TRP A 178 6.09 -11.98 -20.30
N PRO A 179 6.90 -13.05 -20.21
CA PRO A 179 7.71 -13.55 -21.33
C PRO A 179 6.86 -14.08 -22.50
#